data_AF-A0A5C4X1C4-F1
#
_entry.id   AF-A0A5C4X1C4-F1
#
_cell.length_a   1.000
_cell.length_b   1.000
_cell.length_c   1.000
_cell.angle_alpha   90.00
_cell.angle_beta   90.00
_cell.angle_gamma   90.00
#
_symmetry.space_group_name_H-M   'P 1'
#
loop_
_entity.id
_entity.type
_entity.pdbx_description
1 polymer ?
#
loop_
_entity_poly.entity_id
_entity_poly.type
_entity_poly.pdbx_seq_one_letter_code
_entity_poly.pdbx_strand_id
1 'polypeptide(L)'
;MTTLRSVHISNVDSAVIGDAVDIDFADTITTIRPAEDPSAESNGFVLPGLIDTHVHLKSREPLVGALRSGLTTLVDLGTHPDSLVDDFRSDRGIPGIVSAGSAASAPGSSQIEVMGFPVGSGVTGPDDADRFLDWREAGGADLIKIIIEDPDATEVPALDIPTLRALVDGARGRGLLTVAHAVTPGAFDRGLEAGVDVLTHVPFGARLSEATISRIVETGTIVSPTLVMMRAIADARLGENADSAFALALSNVRALHAAGVRIIAGTDANETPFAPVPHGASLHGELGYLIDAGMTAAEAIRSATSGAADALGLSDRGRIVEGGRADLLVLGTDPLADLEDLRTPAEVWVGGVQISGRPAGR
;
A
#
# COMPACT_ATOMS: atom_id res chain seq x y z
N MET A 1 22.09 20.72 3.32
CA MET A 1 22.72 19.42 3.05
C MET A 1 22.96 18.78 4.40
N THR A 2 22.44 17.57 4.56
CA THR A 2 22.48 16.75 5.76
C THR A 2 23.32 15.52 5.44
N THR A 3 23.99 14.95 6.45
CA THR A 3 24.76 13.71 6.31
C THR A 3 24.36 12.74 7.41
N LEU A 4 23.95 11.53 7.04
CA LEU A 4 23.93 10.38 7.96
C LEU A 4 25.29 9.70 7.88
N ARG A 5 26.00 9.60 9.01
CA ARG A 5 27.38 9.10 9.06
C ARG A 5 27.45 7.69 9.59
N SER A 6 28.34 6.87 9.04
CA SER A 6 28.62 5.51 9.53
C SER A 6 27.37 4.67 9.80
N VAL A 7 26.44 4.67 8.84
CA VAL A 7 25.19 3.88 8.90
C VAL A 7 25.26 2.68 7.96
N HIS A 8 24.50 1.62 8.25
CA HIS A 8 24.35 0.48 7.34
C HIS A 8 23.06 0.59 6.53
N ILE A 9 23.15 0.47 5.21
CA ILE A 9 21.94 0.33 4.37
C ILE A 9 21.42 -1.10 4.49
N SER A 10 20.18 -1.24 4.98
CA SER A 10 19.47 -2.52 4.97
C SER A 10 18.87 -2.76 3.59
N ASN A 11 19.63 -3.41 2.71
CA ASN A 11 19.16 -3.67 1.35
C ASN A 11 18.18 -4.86 1.35
N VAL A 12 16.90 -4.53 1.41
CA VAL A 12 15.80 -5.52 1.40
C VAL A 12 15.76 -6.31 0.09
N ASP A 13 16.33 -5.78 -1.00
CA ASP A 13 16.25 -6.44 -2.29
C ASP A 13 17.19 -7.62 -2.43
N SER A 14 18.41 -7.46 -1.94
CA SER A 14 19.40 -8.54 -1.82
C SER A 14 19.32 -9.30 -0.49
N ALA A 15 18.51 -8.82 0.47
CA ALA A 15 18.46 -9.31 1.85
C ALA A 15 19.85 -9.31 2.53
N VAL A 16 20.62 -8.24 2.31
CA VAL A 16 22.00 -8.08 2.81
C VAL A 16 22.16 -6.71 3.46
N ILE A 17 22.87 -6.70 4.58
CA ILE A 17 23.36 -5.47 5.21
C ILE A 17 24.69 -5.10 4.55
N GLY A 18 24.74 -3.91 3.97
CA GLY A 18 25.96 -3.38 3.37
C GLY A 18 27.01 -2.97 4.40
N ASP A 19 28.24 -2.73 3.95
CA ASP A 19 29.27 -2.06 4.75
C ASP A 19 28.78 -0.66 5.19
N ALA A 20 29.40 -0.11 6.24
CA ALA A 20 29.04 1.22 6.74
C ALA A 20 29.31 2.30 5.68
N VAL A 21 28.36 3.21 5.50
CA VAL A 21 28.38 4.31 4.52
C VAL A 21 28.04 5.65 5.17
N ASP A 22 28.49 6.71 4.54
CA ASP A 22 27.96 8.06 4.72
C ASP A 22 26.98 8.38 3.60
N ILE A 23 25.80 8.89 3.96
CA ILE A 23 24.74 9.27 3.02
C ILE A 23 24.53 10.78 3.11
N ASP A 24 24.89 11.49 2.05
CA ASP A 24 24.65 12.92 1.91
C ASP A 24 23.33 13.17 1.18
N PHE A 25 22.51 14.10 1.68
CA PHE A 25 21.24 14.44 1.04
C PHE A 25 20.78 15.87 1.31
N ALA A 26 19.91 16.34 0.42
CA ALA A 26 19.00 17.46 0.65
C ALA A 26 17.58 16.90 0.51
N ASP A 27 16.79 17.39 -0.44
CA ASP A 27 15.51 16.77 -0.83
C ASP A 27 15.68 15.38 -1.48
N THR A 28 16.81 15.19 -2.14
CA THR A 28 17.26 13.93 -2.75
C THR A 28 18.60 13.47 -2.16
N ILE A 29 18.85 12.16 -2.24
CA ILE A 29 20.12 11.54 -1.88
C ILE A 29 21.14 11.96 -2.94
N THR A 30 22.16 12.71 -2.53
CA THR A 30 23.17 13.25 -3.46
C THR A 30 24.35 12.31 -3.63
N THR A 31 24.77 11.66 -2.54
CA THR A 31 25.96 10.81 -2.54
C THR A 31 25.81 9.67 -1.53
N ILE A 32 26.24 8.47 -1.90
CA ILE A 32 26.45 7.33 -1.00
C ILE A 32 27.92 6.91 -1.11
N ARG A 33 28.70 7.04 -0.03
CA ARG A 33 30.13 6.70 -0.02
C ARG A 33 30.50 5.81 1.16
N PRO A 34 31.58 5.01 1.09
CA PRO A 34 32.10 4.30 2.25
C PRO A 34 32.31 5.27 3.43
N ALA A 35 32.00 4.82 4.64
CA ALA A 35 32.15 5.63 5.85
C ALA A 35 33.61 6.11 6.01
N GLU A 36 33.80 7.37 6.40
CA GLU A 36 35.14 7.96 6.61
C GLU A 36 35.93 7.24 7.72
N ASP A 37 35.23 6.73 8.74
CA ASP A 37 35.77 5.84 9.78
C ASP A 37 34.91 4.57 9.88
N PRO A 38 35.24 3.49 9.15
CA PRO A 38 34.51 2.23 9.18
C PRO A 38 34.65 1.47 10.52
N SER A 39 35.56 1.92 11.40
CA SER A 39 35.84 1.27 12.69
C SER A 39 35.11 1.90 13.87
N ALA A 40 34.48 3.06 13.68
CA ALA A 40 33.56 3.64 14.63
C ALA A 40 32.31 2.75 14.80
N GLU A 41 31.75 2.68 16.01
CA GLU A 41 30.46 2.01 16.22
C GLU A 41 29.43 2.58 15.23
N SER A 42 28.71 1.69 14.54
CA SER A 42 27.68 2.09 13.58
C SER A 42 26.65 2.99 14.27
N ASN A 43 26.22 4.04 13.59
CA ASN A 43 25.15 4.93 14.05
C ASN A 43 23.75 4.39 13.75
N GLY A 44 23.65 3.16 13.22
CA GLY A 44 22.40 2.44 13.03
C GLY A 44 22.23 1.86 11.62
N PHE A 45 21.00 1.48 11.33
CA PHE A 45 20.56 0.93 10.06
C PHE A 45 19.64 1.91 9.36
N VAL A 46 19.67 1.94 8.03
CA VAL A 46 18.81 2.83 7.23
C VAL A 46 17.98 2.02 6.26
N LEU A 47 16.68 2.33 6.23
CA LEU A 47 15.72 1.85 5.25
C LEU A 47 15.12 3.02 4.45
N PRO A 48 14.64 2.76 3.22
CA PRO A 48 13.69 3.67 2.58
C PRO A 48 12.46 3.85 3.46
N GLY A 49 11.81 5.01 3.37
CA GLY A 49 10.52 5.25 3.99
C GLY A 49 9.46 4.23 3.57
N LEU A 50 8.59 3.83 4.50
CA LEU A 50 7.54 2.84 4.24
C LEU A 50 6.40 3.45 3.40
N ILE A 51 5.76 2.58 2.63
CA ILE A 51 4.61 2.86 1.75
C ILE A 51 3.46 1.95 2.20
N ASP A 52 2.33 2.55 2.58
CA ASP A 52 1.08 1.81 2.77
C ASP A 52 0.25 1.90 1.49
N THR A 53 0.04 0.77 0.83
CA THR A 53 -0.57 0.73 -0.52
C THR A 53 -2.10 0.76 -0.51
N HIS A 54 -2.73 0.83 0.67
CA HIS A 54 -4.19 0.92 0.77
C HIS A 54 -4.59 1.64 2.06
N VAL A 55 -5.06 2.87 1.95
CA VAL A 55 -5.68 3.61 3.06
C VAL A 55 -6.90 4.40 2.60
N HIS A 56 -7.65 4.92 3.57
CA HIS A 56 -8.71 5.90 3.38
C HIS A 56 -8.47 7.12 4.27
N LEU A 57 -8.43 8.31 3.67
CA LEU A 57 -8.11 9.55 4.37
C LEU A 57 -9.36 10.16 5.00
N LYS A 58 -9.23 10.73 6.19
CA LYS A 58 -10.34 11.41 6.86
C LYS A 58 -9.88 12.58 7.71
N SER A 59 -8.91 12.37 8.61
CA SER A 59 -8.39 13.43 9.46
C SER A 59 -6.86 13.45 9.50
N ARG A 60 -6.29 14.63 9.80
CA ARG A 60 -4.84 14.86 9.78
C ARG A 60 -4.07 14.12 10.86
N GLU A 61 -4.63 14.05 12.08
CA GLU A 61 -3.91 13.60 13.26
C GLU A 61 -3.39 12.15 13.15
N PRO A 62 -4.18 11.16 12.69
CA PRO A 62 -3.68 9.81 12.41
C PRO A 62 -2.54 9.77 11.39
N LEU A 63 -2.55 10.66 10.39
CA LEU A 63 -1.52 10.72 9.35
C LEU A 63 -0.18 11.23 9.91
N VAL A 64 -0.21 12.17 10.87
CA VAL A 64 0.99 12.59 11.61
C VAL A 64 1.57 11.41 12.41
N GLY A 65 0.70 10.61 13.02
CA GLY A 65 1.09 9.36 13.69
C GLY A 65 1.75 8.38 12.74
N ALA A 66 1.16 8.17 11.56
CA ALA A 66 1.71 7.31 10.51
C ALA A 66 3.12 7.73 10.11
N LEU A 67 3.34 9.04 9.91
CA LEU A 67 4.65 9.59 9.58
C LEU A 67 5.70 9.26 10.64
N ARG A 68 5.36 9.45 11.93
CA ARG A 68 6.25 9.13 13.06
C ARG A 68 6.56 7.65 13.18
N SER A 69 5.68 6.77 12.70
CA SER A 69 5.90 5.33 12.63
C SER A 69 6.60 4.87 11.34
N GLY A 70 7.19 5.79 10.58
CA GLY A 70 8.03 5.49 9.41
C GLY A 70 7.32 5.43 8.06
N LEU A 71 6.00 5.70 7.99
CA LEU A 71 5.29 5.74 6.72
C LEU A 71 5.53 7.11 6.07
N THR A 72 6.16 7.12 4.90
CA THR A 72 6.49 8.36 4.18
C THR A 72 5.62 8.58 2.95
N THR A 73 4.91 7.54 2.51
CA THR A 73 3.93 7.59 1.42
C THR A 73 2.69 6.76 1.80
N LEU A 74 1.50 7.27 1.49
CA LEU A 74 0.22 6.58 1.62
C LEU A 74 -0.48 6.57 0.27
N VAL A 75 -1.10 5.44 -0.06
CA VAL A 75 -1.93 5.28 -1.26
C VAL A 75 -3.40 5.26 -0.84
N ASP A 76 -4.07 6.38 -1.06
CA ASP A 76 -5.49 6.54 -0.85
C ASP A 76 -6.30 5.88 -1.97
N LEU A 77 -7.16 4.94 -1.60
CA LEU A 77 -7.96 4.16 -2.54
C LEU A 77 -9.46 4.44 -2.42
N GLY A 78 -9.87 5.58 -1.85
CA GLY A 78 -11.29 5.89 -1.77
C GLY A 78 -11.64 7.06 -0.87
N THR A 79 -11.14 8.26 -1.16
CA THR A 79 -11.50 9.48 -0.41
C THR A 79 -12.33 10.43 -1.27
N HIS A 80 -13.31 11.09 -0.64
CA HIS A 80 -14.10 12.18 -1.22
C HIS A 80 -14.35 13.27 -0.16
N PRO A 81 -14.37 14.57 -0.51
CA PRO A 81 -14.15 15.15 -1.85
C PRO A 81 -12.68 15.21 -2.27
N ASP A 82 -12.42 15.39 -3.56
CA ASP A 82 -11.05 15.54 -4.11
C ASP A 82 -10.31 16.72 -3.43
N SER A 83 -11.01 17.77 -2.99
CA SER A 83 -10.42 18.89 -2.24
C SER A 83 -9.80 18.47 -0.90
N LEU A 84 -10.34 17.44 -0.24
CA LEU A 84 -9.75 16.91 0.99
C LEU A 84 -8.41 16.22 0.69
N VAL A 85 -8.33 15.50 -0.42
CA VAL A 85 -7.09 14.88 -0.91
C VAL A 85 -6.06 15.96 -1.22
N ASP A 86 -6.47 17.04 -1.89
CA ASP A 86 -5.59 18.17 -2.22
C ASP A 86 -5.05 18.89 -0.97
N ASP A 87 -5.89 19.11 0.03
CA ASP A 87 -5.49 19.66 1.33
C ASP A 87 -4.38 18.80 1.95
N PHE A 88 -4.55 17.47 1.97
CA PHE A 88 -3.54 16.55 2.49
C PHE A 88 -2.27 16.49 1.64
N ARG A 89 -2.36 16.48 0.30
CA ARG A 89 -1.20 16.53 -0.59
C ARG A 89 -0.33 17.76 -0.37
N SER A 90 -0.93 18.88 0.04
CA SER A 90 -0.23 20.13 0.32
C SER A 90 0.49 20.15 1.67
N ASP A 91 0.14 19.26 2.59
CA ASP A 91 0.65 19.23 3.96
C ASP A 91 2.00 18.50 4.06
N ARG A 92 3.05 19.25 4.41
CA ARG A 92 4.41 18.72 4.56
C ARG A 92 4.66 18.00 5.89
N GLY A 93 3.69 18.01 6.81
CA GLY A 93 3.77 17.37 8.12
C GLY A 93 3.12 15.98 8.19
N ILE A 94 2.73 15.42 7.05
CA ILE A 94 2.14 14.07 6.90
C ILE A 94 2.86 13.30 5.77
N PRO A 95 2.62 11.99 5.59
CA PRO A 95 3.18 11.24 4.47
C PRO A 95 2.72 11.82 3.12
N GLY A 96 3.52 11.64 2.07
CA GLY A 96 3.09 11.97 0.72
C GLY A 96 1.87 11.13 0.31
N ILE A 97 0.94 11.72 -0.44
CA ILE A 97 -0.32 11.07 -0.83
C ILE A 97 -0.32 10.78 -2.33
N VAL A 98 -0.48 9.51 -2.67
CA VAL A 98 -0.93 9.02 -3.99
C VAL A 98 -2.42 8.70 -3.85
N SER A 99 -3.29 9.12 -4.76
CA SER A 99 -4.73 8.96 -4.55
C SER A 99 -5.51 8.58 -5.81
N ALA A 100 -6.50 7.71 -5.62
CA ALA A 100 -7.56 7.41 -6.58
C ALA A 100 -8.70 8.44 -6.58
N GLY A 101 -8.83 9.21 -5.50
CA GLY A 101 -10.07 9.88 -5.12
C GLY A 101 -11.21 8.88 -4.98
N SER A 102 -12.39 9.26 -5.48
CA SER A 102 -13.57 8.39 -5.48
C SER A 102 -13.43 7.18 -6.42
N ALA A 103 -13.95 6.02 -6.01
CA ALA A 103 -13.88 4.79 -6.80
C ALA A 103 -15.00 4.69 -7.85
N ALA A 104 -14.75 3.92 -8.91
CA ALA A 104 -15.79 3.44 -9.83
C ALA A 104 -16.57 2.32 -9.15
N SER A 105 -17.90 2.37 -9.23
CA SER A 105 -18.76 1.31 -8.72
C SER A 105 -20.04 1.21 -9.55
N ALA A 106 -20.82 0.15 -9.35
CA ALA A 106 -22.13 0.03 -9.96
C ALA A 106 -23.10 1.08 -9.38
N PRO A 107 -23.99 1.67 -10.21
CA PRO A 107 -25.05 2.53 -9.73
C PRO A 107 -25.90 1.82 -8.65
N GLY A 108 -26.13 2.50 -7.52
CA GLY A 108 -26.88 1.95 -6.39
C GLY A 108 -26.10 0.95 -5.52
N SER A 109 -24.80 0.75 -5.77
CA SER A 109 -23.94 -0.03 -4.87
C SER A 109 -23.87 0.63 -3.49
N SER A 110 -24.02 -0.17 -2.43
CA SER A 110 -23.86 0.28 -1.05
C SER A 110 -22.47 0.86 -0.77
N GLN A 111 -21.46 0.50 -1.56
CA GLN A 111 -20.10 1.05 -1.45
C GLN A 111 -20.07 2.55 -1.78
N ILE A 112 -20.91 3.04 -2.70
CA ILE A 112 -21.02 4.49 -2.98
C ILE A 112 -21.53 5.22 -1.74
N GLU A 113 -22.56 4.68 -1.09
CA GLU A 113 -23.17 5.31 0.09
C GLU A 113 -22.25 5.26 1.31
N VAL A 114 -21.66 4.10 1.60
CA VAL A 114 -20.79 3.88 2.77
C VAL A 114 -19.53 4.73 2.67
N MET A 115 -18.94 4.84 1.48
CA MET A 115 -17.73 5.63 1.25
C MET A 115 -18.03 7.12 1.01
N GLY A 116 -19.30 7.52 0.95
CA GLY A 116 -19.70 8.90 0.71
C GLY A 116 -19.33 9.41 -0.68
N PHE A 117 -19.23 8.52 -1.67
CA PHE A 117 -18.95 8.90 -3.04
C PHE A 117 -20.17 9.58 -3.68
N PRO A 118 -19.96 10.53 -4.60
CA PRO A 118 -21.06 11.16 -5.32
C PRO A 118 -21.71 10.14 -6.26
N VAL A 119 -22.98 10.35 -6.62
CA VAL A 119 -23.71 9.50 -7.60
C VAL A 119 -22.94 9.35 -8.92
N GLY A 120 -22.14 10.36 -9.29
CA GLY A 120 -21.27 10.32 -10.48
C GLY A 120 -20.17 9.24 -10.47
N SER A 121 -19.88 8.63 -9.32
CA SER A 121 -19.04 7.43 -9.22
C SER A 121 -19.68 6.17 -9.81
N GLY A 122 -21.00 6.15 -9.96
CA GLY A 122 -21.72 5.05 -10.60
C GLY A 122 -21.41 5.01 -12.10
N VAL A 123 -20.91 3.88 -12.60
CA VAL A 123 -20.63 3.66 -14.03
C VAL A 123 -21.73 2.78 -14.62
N THR A 124 -22.51 3.30 -15.57
CA THR A 124 -23.75 2.63 -16.01
C THR A 124 -23.55 1.58 -17.10
N GLY A 125 -22.35 1.48 -17.66
CA GLY A 125 -22.02 0.56 -18.75
C GLY A 125 -20.67 0.87 -19.39
N PRO A 126 -20.23 0.10 -20.40
CA PRO A 126 -18.94 0.30 -21.06
C PRO A 126 -18.78 1.69 -21.68
N ASP A 127 -19.83 2.19 -22.34
CA ASP A 127 -19.82 3.51 -23.00
C ASP A 127 -19.75 4.69 -22.01
N ASP A 128 -20.00 4.43 -20.72
CA ASP A 128 -19.93 5.43 -19.64
C ASP A 128 -18.56 5.44 -18.92
N ALA A 129 -17.66 4.51 -19.25
CA ALA A 129 -16.36 4.39 -18.60
C ALA A 129 -15.51 5.65 -18.79
N ASP A 130 -15.46 6.21 -20.01
CA ASP A 130 -14.67 7.41 -20.30
C ASP A 130 -15.17 8.63 -19.51
N ARG A 131 -16.49 8.78 -19.28
CA ARG A 131 -17.02 9.85 -18.43
C ARG A 131 -16.44 9.77 -17.02
N PHE A 132 -16.41 8.57 -16.44
CA PHE A 132 -15.85 8.37 -15.10
C PHE A 132 -14.34 8.66 -15.09
N LEU A 133 -13.59 8.14 -16.07
CA LEU A 133 -12.15 8.32 -16.15
C LEU A 133 -11.76 9.78 -16.35
N ASP A 134 -12.43 10.50 -17.25
CA ASP A 134 -12.23 11.94 -17.47
C ASP A 134 -12.50 12.73 -16.17
N TRP A 135 -13.50 12.32 -15.40
CA TRP A 135 -13.81 12.92 -14.10
C TRP A 135 -12.72 12.66 -13.05
N ARG A 136 -12.07 11.50 -13.05
CA ARG A 136 -10.94 11.20 -12.14
C ARG A 136 -9.67 11.91 -12.57
N GLU A 137 -9.38 11.99 -13.87
CA GLU A 137 -8.26 12.79 -14.39
C GLU A 137 -8.43 14.27 -14.07
N ALA A 138 -9.62 14.83 -14.29
CA ALA A 138 -9.91 16.22 -13.94
C ALA A 138 -9.80 16.50 -12.43
N GLY A 139 -10.05 15.47 -11.60
CA GLY A 139 -9.84 15.49 -10.14
C GLY A 139 -8.40 15.24 -9.71
N GLY A 140 -7.46 15.02 -10.64
CA GLY A 140 -6.05 14.80 -10.33
C GLY A 140 -5.76 13.44 -9.68
N ALA A 141 -6.51 12.39 -10.04
CA ALA A 141 -6.21 11.03 -9.59
C ALA A 141 -4.89 10.52 -10.19
N ASP A 142 -4.08 9.84 -9.38
CA ASP A 142 -2.82 9.21 -9.80
C ASP A 142 -3.02 7.78 -10.33
N LEU A 143 -4.15 7.18 -9.98
CA LEU A 143 -4.55 5.81 -10.32
C LEU A 143 -6.08 5.70 -10.26
N ILE A 144 -6.63 4.59 -10.72
CA ILE A 144 -8.08 4.35 -10.74
C ILE A 144 -8.45 3.22 -9.76
N LYS A 145 -9.34 3.52 -8.81
CA LYS A 145 -9.95 2.50 -7.95
C LYS A 145 -11.25 1.99 -8.57
N ILE A 146 -11.43 0.67 -8.60
CA ILE A 146 -12.64 0.00 -9.06
C ILE A 146 -13.19 -0.91 -7.95
N ILE A 147 -14.50 -0.86 -7.72
CA ILE A 147 -15.21 -1.79 -6.85
C ILE A 147 -15.69 -2.98 -7.70
N ILE A 148 -15.17 -4.17 -7.40
CA ILE A 148 -15.58 -5.41 -8.06
C ILE A 148 -16.36 -6.25 -7.06
N GLU A 149 -17.67 -6.32 -7.28
CA GLU A 149 -18.57 -7.20 -6.54
C GLU A 149 -18.76 -8.53 -7.27
N ASP A 150 -19.10 -9.54 -6.49
CA ASP A 150 -19.46 -10.88 -6.95
C ASP A 150 -20.99 -11.02 -6.92
N PRO A 151 -21.68 -11.00 -8.09
CA PRO A 151 -23.13 -11.07 -8.15
C PRO A 151 -23.69 -12.43 -7.75
N ASP A 152 -22.85 -13.49 -7.72
CA ASP A 152 -23.27 -14.82 -7.28
C ASP A 152 -23.16 -14.98 -5.75
N ALA A 153 -22.40 -14.11 -5.09
CA ALA A 153 -22.17 -14.14 -3.64
C ALA A 153 -22.87 -12.99 -2.88
N THR A 154 -23.26 -11.92 -3.55
CA THR A 154 -23.82 -10.71 -2.92
C THR A 154 -25.03 -10.17 -3.70
N GLU A 155 -25.92 -9.48 -3.00
CA GLU A 155 -27.03 -8.73 -3.64
C GLU A 155 -26.61 -7.28 -3.99
N VAL A 156 -25.35 -6.91 -3.75
CA VAL A 156 -24.84 -5.57 -4.06
C VAL A 156 -24.75 -5.43 -5.58
N PRO A 157 -25.27 -4.35 -6.17
CA PRO A 157 -25.11 -4.08 -7.59
C PRO A 157 -23.64 -4.18 -8.03
N ALA A 158 -23.41 -4.91 -9.12
CA ALA A 158 -22.08 -5.19 -9.65
C ALA A 158 -21.94 -4.64 -11.08
N LEU A 159 -20.77 -4.09 -11.40
CA LEU A 159 -20.40 -3.74 -12.77
C LEU A 159 -20.23 -5.03 -13.57
N ASP A 160 -20.74 -5.08 -14.80
CA ASP A 160 -20.52 -6.22 -15.69
C ASP A 160 -19.07 -6.28 -16.21
N ILE A 161 -18.65 -7.44 -16.73
CA ILE A 161 -17.28 -7.62 -17.26
C ILE A 161 -16.96 -6.62 -18.38
N PRO A 162 -17.85 -6.37 -19.37
CA PRO A 162 -17.59 -5.35 -20.38
C PRO A 162 -17.29 -3.95 -19.79
N THR A 163 -18.00 -3.54 -18.74
CA THR A 163 -17.77 -2.25 -18.08
C THR A 163 -16.45 -2.23 -17.34
N LEU A 164 -16.13 -3.30 -16.61
CA LEU A 164 -14.85 -3.45 -15.93
C LEU A 164 -13.67 -3.37 -16.91
N ARG A 165 -13.77 -4.07 -18.06
CA ARG A 165 -12.76 -3.98 -19.13
C ARG A 165 -12.64 -2.58 -19.70
N ALA A 166 -13.75 -1.90 -19.97
CA ALA A 166 -13.72 -0.53 -20.49
C ALA A 166 -13.02 0.44 -19.52
N LEU A 167 -13.26 0.29 -18.21
CA LEU A 167 -12.55 1.07 -17.19
C LEU A 167 -11.05 0.76 -17.16
N VAL A 168 -10.67 -0.52 -17.22
CA VAL A 168 -9.26 -0.94 -17.22
C VAL A 168 -8.52 -0.49 -18.47
N ASP A 169 -9.07 -0.74 -19.65
CA ASP A 169 -8.45 -0.35 -20.92
C ASP A 169 -8.39 1.16 -21.08
N GLY A 170 -9.44 1.87 -20.65
CA GLY A 170 -9.47 3.32 -20.63
C GLY A 170 -8.45 3.93 -19.67
N ALA A 171 -8.26 3.36 -18.48
CA ALA A 171 -7.24 3.77 -17.52
C ALA A 171 -5.82 3.52 -18.09
N ARG A 172 -5.59 2.33 -18.67
CA ARG A 172 -4.33 1.99 -19.33
C ARG A 172 -4.00 2.94 -20.48
N GLY A 173 -4.99 3.32 -21.29
CA GLY A 173 -4.83 4.30 -22.38
C GLY A 173 -4.43 5.70 -21.89
N ARG A 174 -4.73 6.01 -20.63
CA ARG A 174 -4.35 7.24 -19.92
C ARG A 174 -3.03 7.12 -19.13
N GLY A 175 -2.42 5.93 -19.14
CA GLY A 175 -1.22 5.64 -18.35
C GLY A 175 -1.48 5.52 -16.86
N LEU A 176 -2.73 5.28 -16.45
CA LEU A 176 -3.14 5.12 -15.06
C LEU A 176 -3.25 3.64 -14.69
N LEU A 177 -2.72 3.30 -13.52
CA LEU A 177 -2.82 1.97 -12.93
C LEU A 177 -4.23 1.75 -12.35
N THR A 178 -4.74 0.52 -12.42
CA THR A 178 -6.00 0.12 -11.80
C THR A 178 -5.82 -0.72 -10.54
N VAL A 179 -6.51 -0.32 -9.47
CA VAL A 179 -6.58 -1.07 -8.21
C VAL A 179 -8.02 -1.47 -7.96
N ALA A 180 -8.27 -2.74 -7.63
CA ALA A 180 -9.62 -3.27 -7.52
C ALA A 180 -9.91 -3.83 -6.13
N HIS A 181 -11.01 -3.39 -5.51
CA HIS A 181 -11.60 -4.07 -4.36
C HIS A 181 -12.15 -5.42 -4.81
N ALA A 182 -11.69 -6.52 -4.20
CA ALA A 182 -12.22 -7.86 -4.44
C ALA A 182 -12.13 -8.70 -3.16
N VAL A 183 -13.27 -9.20 -2.64
CA VAL A 183 -13.31 -9.91 -1.35
C VAL A 183 -13.79 -11.36 -1.43
N THR A 184 -14.14 -11.83 -2.64
CA THR A 184 -14.52 -13.22 -2.90
C THR A 184 -13.66 -13.81 -4.04
N PRO A 185 -13.57 -15.16 -4.16
CA PRO A 185 -12.93 -15.78 -5.31
C PRO A 185 -13.57 -15.36 -6.65
N GLY A 186 -14.89 -15.22 -6.71
CA GLY A 186 -15.58 -14.75 -7.91
C GLY A 186 -15.19 -13.31 -8.28
N ALA A 187 -15.07 -12.40 -7.30
CA ALA A 187 -14.56 -11.05 -7.54
C ALA A 187 -13.11 -11.04 -8.06
N PHE A 188 -12.25 -11.93 -7.53
CA PHE A 188 -10.90 -12.13 -8.05
C PHE A 188 -10.92 -12.58 -9.53
N ASP A 189 -11.71 -13.59 -9.87
CA ASP A 189 -11.79 -14.10 -11.24
C ASP A 189 -12.32 -13.04 -12.22
N ARG A 190 -13.26 -12.20 -11.78
CA ARG A 190 -13.80 -11.05 -12.54
C ARG A 190 -12.75 -9.96 -12.76
N GLY A 191 -11.98 -9.61 -11.73
CA GLY A 191 -10.88 -8.66 -11.85
C GLY A 191 -9.79 -9.15 -12.81
N LEU A 192 -9.43 -10.44 -12.72
CA LEU A 192 -8.50 -11.07 -13.66
C LEU A 192 -9.05 -11.12 -15.09
N GLU A 193 -10.35 -11.32 -15.25
CA GLU A 193 -11.01 -11.28 -16.56
C GLU A 193 -11.05 -9.87 -17.16
N ALA A 194 -11.15 -8.85 -16.31
CA ALA A 194 -11.08 -7.45 -16.70
C ALA A 194 -9.65 -6.96 -16.98
N GLY A 195 -8.64 -7.63 -16.42
CA GLY A 195 -7.23 -7.30 -16.59
C GLY A 195 -6.73 -6.20 -15.67
N VAL A 196 -7.25 -6.14 -14.43
CA VAL A 196 -6.81 -5.18 -13.41
C VAL A 196 -5.35 -5.40 -13.02
N ASP A 197 -4.66 -4.32 -12.66
CA ASP A 197 -3.23 -4.38 -12.32
C ASP A 197 -3.01 -4.87 -10.88
N VAL A 198 -3.84 -4.41 -9.94
CA VAL A 198 -3.76 -4.76 -8.51
C VAL A 198 -5.12 -5.20 -7.99
N LEU A 199 -5.18 -6.39 -7.36
CA LEU A 199 -6.32 -6.85 -6.56
C LEU A 199 -6.06 -6.56 -5.08
N THR A 200 -6.99 -5.89 -4.41
CA THR A 200 -6.91 -5.61 -2.96
C THR A 200 -7.84 -6.50 -2.16
N HIS A 201 -7.43 -6.74 -0.92
CA HIS A 201 -7.97 -7.72 0.03
C HIS A 201 -7.61 -9.16 -0.35
N VAL A 202 -7.99 -10.10 0.51
CA VAL A 202 -7.92 -11.53 0.22
C VAL A 202 -9.19 -12.19 0.73
N PRO A 203 -9.77 -13.17 0.00
CA PRO A 203 -10.96 -13.84 0.48
C PRO A 203 -10.70 -14.57 1.80
N PHE A 204 -11.66 -14.45 2.70
CA PHE A 204 -11.65 -15.05 4.05
C PHE A 204 -12.88 -15.96 4.28
N GLY A 205 -13.80 -16.01 3.32
CA GLY A 205 -14.94 -16.94 3.30
C GLY A 205 -14.73 -18.19 2.45
N ALA A 206 -13.76 -18.19 1.53
CA ALA A 206 -13.43 -19.33 0.67
C ALA A 206 -11.95 -19.31 0.24
N ARG A 207 -11.42 -20.48 -0.14
CA ARG A 207 -10.07 -20.58 -0.72
C ARG A 207 -10.06 -20.05 -2.15
N LEU A 208 -8.97 -19.40 -2.53
CA LEU A 208 -8.66 -19.21 -3.94
C LEU A 208 -8.34 -20.56 -4.58
N SER A 209 -8.84 -20.79 -5.79
CA SER A 209 -8.55 -22.01 -6.54
C SER A 209 -7.13 -21.96 -7.12
N GLU A 210 -6.53 -23.13 -7.38
CA GLU A 210 -5.24 -23.20 -8.09
C GLU A 210 -5.32 -22.53 -9.47
N ALA A 211 -6.47 -22.61 -10.15
CA ALA A 211 -6.70 -21.95 -11.43
C ALA A 211 -6.69 -20.42 -11.30
N THR A 212 -7.34 -19.88 -10.27
CA THR A 212 -7.32 -18.44 -9.98
C THR A 212 -5.90 -17.97 -9.66
N ILE A 213 -5.16 -18.70 -8.82
CA ILE A 213 -3.77 -18.36 -8.48
C ILE A 213 -2.86 -18.43 -9.72
N SER A 214 -3.01 -19.47 -10.54
CA SER A 214 -2.24 -19.61 -11.79
C SER A 214 -2.50 -18.45 -12.74
N ARG A 215 -3.76 -18.01 -12.86
CA ARG A 215 -4.11 -16.83 -13.66
C ARG A 215 -3.47 -15.54 -13.14
N ILE A 216 -3.41 -15.33 -11.82
CA ILE A 216 -2.72 -14.18 -11.22
C ILE A 216 -1.24 -14.17 -11.63
N VAL A 217 -0.58 -15.32 -11.59
CA VAL A 217 0.83 -15.47 -12.03
C VAL A 217 0.97 -15.20 -13.53
N GLU A 218 0.11 -15.79 -14.35
CA GLU A 218 0.14 -15.64 -15.82
C GLU A 218 -0.07 -14.19 -16.27
N THR A 219 -0.97 -13.45 -15.62
CA THR A 219 -1.24 -12.04 -15.94
C THR A 219 -0.26 -11.09 -15.29
N GLY A 220 0.52 -11.54 -14.31
CA GLY A 220 1.37 -10.68 -13.49
C GLY A 220 0.58 -9.72 -12.59
N THR A 221 -0.70 -10.00 -12.33
CA THR A 221 -1.54 -9.19 -11.45
C THR A 221 -0.98 -9.21 -10.03
N ILE A 222 -0.92 -8.04 -9.40
CA ILE A 222 -0.38 -7.85 -8.06
C ILE A 222 -1.50 -8.05 -7.03
N VAL A 223 -1.16 -8.54 -5.84
CA VAL A 223 -2.12 -8.67 -4.73
C VAL A 223 -1.69 -7.84 -3.52
N SER A 224 -2.61 -7.03 -2.99
CA SER A 224 -2.47 -6.34 -1.70
C SER A 224 -3.49 -6.92 -0.71
N PRO A 225 -3.11 -7.84 0.20
CA PRO A 225 -4.07 -8.69 0.89
C PRO A 225 -4.80 -8.02 2.06
N THR A 226 -4.28 -6.92 2.60
CA THR A 226 -4.88 -6.17 3.72
C THR A 226 -5.31 -7.06 4.89
N LEU A 227 -4.44 -7.98 5.31
CA LEU A 227 -4.72 -8.97 6.37
C LEU A 227 -5.18 -8.31 7.67
N VAL A 228 -4.63 -7.16 8.05
CA VAL A 228 -5.10 -6.39 9.23
C VAL A 228 -6.58 -5.99 9.12
N MET A 229 -7.03 -5.58 7.94
CA MET A 229 -8.45 -5.32 7.68
C MET A 229 -9.26 -6.60 7.65
N MET A 230 -8.74 -7.67 7.02
CA MET A 230 -9.43 -8.97 7.04
C MET A 230 -9.63 -9.49 8.45
N ARG A 231 -8.67 -9.27 9.36
CA ARG A 231 -8.81 -9.56 10.78
C ARG A 231 -9.91 -8.71 11.41
N ALA A 232 -9.87 -7.40 11.23
CA ALA A 232 -10.85 -6.48 11.81
C ALA A 232 -12.29 -6.80 11.36
N ILE A 233 -12.49 -7.13 10.08
CA ILE A 233 -13.80 -7.52 9.55
C ILE A 233 -14.24 -8.88 10.10
N ALA A 234 -13.33 -9.85 10.20
CA ALA A 234 -13.64 -11.15 10.79
C ALA A 234 -14.11 -10.98 12.25
N ASP A 235 -13.40 -10.16 13.04
CA ASP A 235 -13.77 -9.85 14.42
C ASP A 235 -15.15 -9.18 14.52
N ALA A 236 -15.39 -8.17 13.68
CA ALA A 236 -16.63 -7.41 13.71
C ALA A 236 -17.86 -8.22 13.24
N ARG A 237 -17.69 -9.14 12.29
CA ARG A 237 -18.81 -9.86 11.63
C ARG A 237 -19.03 -11.28 12.10
N LEU A 238 -17.98 -11.99 12.49
CA LEU A 238 -18.02 -13.45 12.58
C LEU A 238 -17.92 -13.98 14.03
N GLY A 239 -17.62 -13.12 15.00
CA GLY A 239 -17.57 -13.49 16.42
C GLY A 239 -16.64 -14.70 16.65
N GLU A 240 -17.18 -15.78 17.21
CA GLU A 240 -16.42 -17.02 17.47
C GLU A 240 -15.78 -17.65 16.22
N ASN A 241 -16.29 -17.34 15.02
CA ASN A 241 -15.74 -17.85 13.76
C ASN A 241 -14.62 -16.96 13.18
N ALA A 242 -14.29 -15.82 13.82
CA ALA A 242 -13.31 -14.85 13.32
C ALA A 242 -11.93 -15.47 13.09
N ASP A 243 -11.43 -16.25 14.06
CA ASP A 243 -10.11 -16.89 13.96
C ASP A 243 -10.02 -17.88 12.81
N SER A 244 -11.09 -18.65 12.57
CA SER A 244 -11.13 -19.63 11.48
C SER A 244 -11.17 -18.95 10.11
N ALA A 245 -11.95 -17.87 9.98
CA ALA A 245 -11.99 -17.08 8.75
C ALA A 245 -10.66 -16.36 8.48
N PHE A 246 -10.04 -15.80 9.51
CA PHE A 246 -8.73 -15.17 9.39
C PHE A 246 -7.62 -16.18 9.04
N ALA A 247 -7.65 -17.39 9.61
CA ALA A 247 -6.75 -18.47 9.23
C ALA A 247 -6.92 -18.86 7.75
N LEU A 248 -8.14 -18.76 7.20
CA LEU A 248 -8.38 -18.96 5.78
C LEU A 248 -7.73 -17.87 4.93
N ALA A 249 -7.88 -16.60 5.30
CA ALA A 249 -7.23 -15.47 4.65
C ALA A 249 -5.69 -15.65 4.62
N LEU A 250 -5.07 -15.95 5.77
CA LEU A 250 -3.64 -16.26 5.87
C LEU A 250 -3.24 -17.42 4.95
N SER A 251 -4.07 -18.47 4.86
CA SER A 251 -3.78 -19.60 3.98
C SER A 251 -3.86 -19.26 2.49
N ASN A 252 -4.72 -18.31 2.10
CA ASN A 252 -4.76 -17.81 0.73
C ASN A 252 -3.51 -16.99 0.40
N VAL A 253 -3.07 -16.10 1.31
CA VAL A 253 -1.82 -15.34 1.13
C VAL A 253 -0.62 -16.28 1.06
N ARG A 254 -0.57 -17.33 1.89
CA ARG A 254 0.46 -18.37 1.82
C ARG A 254 0.49 -19.06 0.46
N ALA A 255 -0.67 -19.39 -0.09
CA ALA A 255 -0.77 -20.05 -1.40
C ALA A 255 -0.33 -19.11 -2.54
N LEU A 256 -0.70 -17.82 -2.47
CA LEU A 256 -0.25 -16.79 -3.41
C LEU A 256 1.28 -16.61 -3.36
N HIS A 257 1.85 -16.46 -2.17
CA HIS A 257 3.30 -16.32 -1.98
C HIS A 257 4.05 -17.55 -2.47
N ALA A 258 3.59 -18.76 -2.12
CA ALA A 258 4.20 -20.01 -2.59
C ALA A 258 4.16 -20.18 -4.12
N ALA A 259 3.18 -19.58 -4.79
CA ALA A 259 3.08 -19.56 -6.25
C ALA A 259 3.93 -18.47 -6.92
N GLY A 260 4.61 -17.61 -6.13
CA GLY A 260 5.43 -16.51 -6.65
C GLY A 260 4.63 -15.28 -7.06
N VAL A 261 3.38 -15.13 -6.59
CA VAL A 261 2.60 -13.91 -6.82
C VAL A 261 3.27 -12.74 -6.13
N ARG A 262 3.34 -11.60 -6.84
CA ARG A 262 3.83 -10.35 -6.28
C ARG A 262 2.83 -9.80 -5.27
N ILE A 263 3.25 -9.73 -4.00
CA ILE A 263 2.46 -9.21 -2.89
C ILE A 263 3.02 -7.84 -2.45
N ILE A 264 2.15 -6.86 -2.26
CA ILE A 264 2.46 -5.54 -1.71
C ILE A 264 1.66 -5.29 -0.43
N ALA A 265 2.24 -4.58 0.56
CA ALA A 265 1.59 -4.34 1.84
C ALA A 265 0.63 -3.15 1.74
N GLY A 266 -0.64 -3.37 2.07
CA GLY A 266 -1.64 -2.33 2.27
C GLY A 266 -2.47 -2.69 3.47
N THR A 267 -3.02 -1.71 4.18
CA THR A 267 -3.72 -1.97 5.44
C THR A 267 -5.23 -1.84 5.36
N ASP A 268 -5.70 -1.05 4.40
CA ASP A 268 -7.04 -0.48 4.40
C ASP A 268 -7.29 0.35 5.69
N ALA A 269 -6.26 1.10 6.13
CA ALA A 269 -6.35 1.95 7.31
C ALA A 269 -7.43 3.02 7.13
N ASN A 270 -8.31 3.13 8.12
CA ASN A 270 -9.50 3.95 8.08
C ASN A 270 -10.00 4.26 9.51
N GLU A 271 -10.91 5.22 9.61
CA GLU A 271 -11.53 5.64 10.87
C GLU A 271 -13.03 5.28 10.92
N THR A 272 -13.45 4.20 10.25
CA THR A 272 -14.84 3.74 10.30
C THR A 272 -15.13 3.06 11.65
N PRO A 273 -16.30 3.31 12.28
CA PRO A 273 -16.60 2.69 13.57
C PRO A 273 -16.79 1.17 13.53
N PHE A 274 -17.10 0.62 12.35
CA PHE A 274 -17.47 -0.78 12.20
C PHE A 274 -16.24 -1.71 12.28
N ALA A 275 -15.16 -1.36 11.59
CA ALA A 275 -13.90 -2.11 11.58
C ALA A 275 -12.73 -1.11 11.48
N PRO A 276 -12.42 -0.38 12.57
CA PRO A 276 -11.38 0.63 12.54
C PRO A 276 -10.00 -0.01 12.39
N VAL A 277 -9.19 0.53 11.49
CA VAL A 277 -7.82 0.08 11.24
C VAL A 277 -6.91 1.32 11.34
N PRO A 278 -6.14 1.49 12.43
CA PRO A 278 -5.38 2.73 12.66
C PRO A 278 -4.22 2.92 11.68
N HIS A 279 -4.09 4.11 11.11
CA HIS A 279 -2.94 4.46 10.28
C HIS A 279 -1.60 4.30 11.05
N GLY A 280 -0.54 3.95 10.33
CA GLY A 280 0.79 3.74 10.92
C GLY A 280 0.93 2.35 11.54
N ALA A 281 0.39 2.17 12.74
CA ALA A 281 0.53 0.93 13.51
C ALA A 281 0.05 -0.32 12.74
N SER A 282 -1.02 -0.18 11.94
CA SER A 282 -1.55 -1.30 11.16
C SER A 282 -0.61 -1.78 10.05
N LEU A 283 0.26 -0.94 9.47
CA LEU A 283 1.21 -1.41 8.45
C LEU A 283 2.22 -2.36 9.07
N HIS A 284 2.69 -2.05 10.27
CA HIS A 284 3.58 -2.95 11.03
C HIS A 284 2.89 -4.27 11.42
N GLY A 285 1.57 -4.24 11.67
CA GLY A 285 0.77 -5.44 11.85
C GLY A 285 0.65 -6.27 10.56
N GLU A 286 0.43 -5.60 9.43
CA GLU A 286 0.35 -6.23 8.11
C GLU A 286 1.65 -6.95 7.76
N LEU A 287 2.80 -6.31 7.99
CA LEU A 287 4.11 -6.95 7.78
C LEU A 287 4.28 -8.21 8.64
N GLY A 288 3.81 -8.20 9.89
CA GLY A 288 3.79 -9.38 10.75
C GLY A 288 2.93 -10.51 10.17
N TYR A 289 1.73 -10.20 9.69
CA TYR A 289 0.85 -11.20 9.09
C TYR A 289 1.37 -11.75 7.76
N LEU A 290 2.08 -10.95 6.96
CA LEU A 290 2.76 -11.41 5.76
C LEU A 290 3.87 -12.42 6.12
N ILE A 291 4.59 -12.21 7.22
CA ILE A 291 5.57 -13.18 7.74
C ILE A 291 4.87 -14.45 8.23
N ASP A 292 3.77 -14.34 8.98
CA ASP A 292 2.96 -15.50 9.40
C ASP A 292 2.42 -16.30 8.20
N ALA A 293 2.16 -15.62 7.08
CA ALA A 293 1.75 -16.25 5.83
C ALA A 293 2.91 -16.97 5.11
N GLY A 294 4.16 -16.72 5.46
CA GLY A 294 5.34 -17.43 4.95
C GLY A 294 6.39 -16.55 4.26
N MET A 295 6.19 -15.23 4.20
CA MET A 295 7.20 -14.30 3.69
C MET A 295 8.36 -14.15 4.69
N THR A 296 9.56 -13.96 4.18
CA THR A 296 10.71 -13.53 4.98
C THR A 296 10.55 -12.06 5.40
N ALA A 297 11.29 -11.64 6.44
CA ALA A 297 11.36 -10.24 6.86
C ALA A 297 11.74 -9.31 5.70
N ALA A 298 12.72 -9.70 4.87
CA ALA A 298 13.14 -8.94 3.70
C ALA A 298 12.02 -8.81 2.65
N GLU A 299 11.27 -9.88 2.38
CA GLU A 299 10.12 -9.82 1.46
C GLU A 299 8.99 -8.94 2.00
N ALA A 300 8.68 -9.06 3.30
CA ALA A 300 7.66 -8.23 3.95
C ALA A 300 8.03 -6.74 3.87
N ILE A 301 9.25 -6.34 4.26
CA ILE A 301 9.67 -4.93 4.20
C ILE A 301 9.73 -4.45 2.75
N ARG A 302 10.20 -5.28 1.80
CA ARG A 302 10.18 -4.97 0.37
C ARG A 302 8.76 -4.68 -0.13
N SER A 303 7.77 -5.44 0.33
CA SER A 303 6.36 -5.26 -0.03
C SER A 303 5.80 -3.89 0.39
N ALA A 304 6.44 -3.20 1.34
CA ALA A 304 6.11 -1.85 1.80
C ALA A 304 7.17 -0.80 1.41
N THR A 305 8.15 -1.12 0.57
CA THR A 305 9.21 -0.20 0.14
C THR A 305 9.40 -0.29 -1.38
N SER A 306 10.48 -0.90 -1.85
CA SER A 306 10.80 -0.98 -3.28
C SER A 306 9.76 -1.76 -4.06
N GLY A 307 9.24 -2.85 -3.49
CA GLY A 307 8.18 -3.66 -4.09
C GLY A 307 6.85 -2.91 -4.24
N ALA A 308 6.50 -2.04 -3.28
CA ALA A 308 5.36 -1.13 -3.40
C ALA A 308 5.62 -0.03 -4.43
N ALA A 309 6.78 0.62 -4.37
CA ALA A 309 7.16 1.70 -5.28
C ALA A 309 7.16 1.23 -6.74
N ASP A 310 7.81 0.10 -7.02
CA ASP A 310 7.87 -0.54 -8.33
C ASP A 310 6.46 -0.95 -8.82
N ALA A 311 5.55 -1.36 -7.92
CA ALA A 311 4.16 -1.73 -8.28
C ALA A 311 3.31 -0.51 -8.66
N LEU A 312 3.59 0.64 -8.05
CA LEU A 312 2.86 1.89 -8.24
C LEU A 312 3.52 2.82 -9.28
N GLY A 313 4.62 2.40 -9.91
CA GLY A 313 5.39 3.23 -10.85
C GLY A 313 6.13 4.41 -10.20
N LEU A 314 6.36 4.37 -8.89
CA LEU A 314 7.07 5.42 -8.14
C LEU A 314 8.59 5.21 -8.27
N SER A 315 9.20 5.89 -9.24
CA SER A 315 10.64 5.74 -9.52
C SER A 315 11.57 6.55 -8.62
N ASP A 316 11.03 7.51 -7.87
CA ASP A 316 11.79 8.44 -7.03
C ASP A 316 12.02 7.93 -5.61
N ARG A 317 11.36 6.86 -5.16
CA ARG A 317 11.39 6.41 -3.76
C ARG A 317 11.33 4.89 -3.60
N GLY A 318 11.34 4.41 -2.36
CA GLY A 318 11.31 2.98 -2.03
C GLY A 318 12.67 2.29 -2.11
N ARG A 319 13.73 2.99 -2.54
CA ARG A 319 15.12 2.51 -2.59
C ARG A 319 16.06 3.60 -2.08
N ILE A 320 17.15 3.23 -1.41
CA ILE A 320 18.24 4.16 -1.05
C ILE A 320 19.26 4.15 -2.19
N VAL A 321 19.11 5.08 -3.11
CA VAL A 321 19.99 5.25 -4.28
C VAL A 321 20.22 6.74 -4.54
N GLU A 322 21.38 7.09 -5.09
CA GLU A 322 21.65 8.48 -5.51
C GLU A 322 20.60 8.96 -6.52
N GLY A 323 20.15 10.21 -6.38
CA GLY A 323 19.04 10.80 -7.12
C GLY A 323 17.65 10.43 -6.58
N GLY A 324 17.53 9.42 -5.71
CA GLY A 324 16.28 9.08 -5.03
C GLY A 324 15.87 10.15 -4.02
N ARG A 325 14.56 10.27 -3.78
CA ARG A 325 13.95 11.10 -2.74
C ARG A 325 14.49 10.67 -1.38
N ALA A 326 14.87 11.65 -0.55
CA ALA A 326 15.40 11.41 0.79
C ALA A 326 14.27 11.11 1.80
N ASP A 327 13.56 10.00 1.55
CA ASP A 327 12.62 9.37 2.48
C ASP A 327 13.36 8.25 3.21
N LEU A 328 13.84 8.52 4.42
CA LEU A 328 14.79 7.66 5.12
C LEU A 328 14.30 7.37 6.55
N LEU A 329 14.41 6.11 6.95
CA LEU A 329 14.21 5.67 8.33
C LEU A 329 15.56 5.28 8.92
N VAL A 330 15.91 5.86 10.06
CA VAL A 330 17.10 5.47 10.82
C VAL A 330 16.65 4.61 12.00
N LEU A 331 17.26 3.45 12.14
CA LEU A 331 16.92 2.40 13.09
C LEU A 331 18.12 2.08 13.97
N GLY A 332 17.87 1.74 15.23
CA GLY A 332 18.89 1.27 16.17
C GLY A 332 19.28 -0.19 15.95
N THR A 333 18.39 -1.02 15.40
CA THR A 333 18.66 -2.45 15.13
C THR A 333 18.43 -2.82 13.67
N ASP A 334 18.97 -3.98 13.27
CA ASP A 334 18.77 -4.52 11.93
C ASP A 334 17.29 -4.93 11.73
N PRO A 335 16.54 -4.25 10.85
CA PRO A 335 15.13 -4.57 10.61
C PRO A 335 14.92 -5.94 9.93
N LEU A 336 15.96 -6.54 9.36
CA LEU A 336 15.90 -7.89 8.79
C LEU A 336 15.96 -8.98 9.87
N ALA A 337 16.47 -8.64 11.06
CA ALA A 337 16.51 -9.55 12.21
C ALA A 337 15.28 -9.41 13.11
N ASP A 338 14.81 -8.18 13.33
CA ASP A 338 13.62 -7.87 14.12
C ASP A 338 12.91 -6.63 13.58
N LEU A 339 11.62 -6.75 13.26
CA LEU A 339 10.80 -5.66 12.74
C LEU A 339 10.34 -4.68 13.83
N GLU A 340 10.52 -5.00 15.13
CA GLU A 340 10.01 -4.17 16.22
C GLU A 340 10.47 -2.70 16.12
N ASP A 341 11.74 -2.48 15.76
CA ASP A 341 12.31 -1.14 15.67
C ASP A 341 11.72 -0.31 14.51
N LEU A 342 11.10 -0.95 13.52
CA LEU A 342 10.35 -0.24 12.46
C LEU A 342 9.16 0.53 13.02
N ARG A 343 8.57 0.10 14.14
CA ARG A 343 7.41 0.74 14.75
C ARG A 343 7.75 2.11 15.32
N THR A 344 8.99 2.30 15.75
CA THR A 344 9.49 3.52 16.39
C THR A 344 10.88 3.89 15.88
N PRO A 345 11.03 4.29 14.60
CA PRO A 345 12.34 4.65 14.06
C PRO A 345 12.99 5.76 14.88
N ALA A 346 14.31 5.65 15.09
CA ALA A 346 15.10 6.65 15.79
C ALA A 346 15.05 8.01 15.08
N GLU A 347 15.04 7.99 13.74
CA GLU A 347 14.78 9.18 12.92
C GLU A 347 13.89 8.86 11.72
N VAL A 348 13.04 9.82 11.35
CA VAL A 348 12.25 9.78 10.12
C VAL A 348 12.52 11.03 9.30
N TRP A 349 12.92 10.83 8.05
CA TRP A 349 13.20 11.87 7.07
C TRP A 349 12.22 11.75 5.90
N VAL A 350 11.67 12.87 5.45
CA VAL A 350 10.73 12.94 4.33
C VAL A 350 11.16 14.04 3.39
N GLY A 351 11.56 13.69 2.17
CA GLY A 351 12.19 14.63 1.23
C GLY A 351 13.26 15.51 1.89
N GLY A 352 14.11 14.91 2.73
CA GLY A 352 15.21 15.62 3.39
C GLY A 352 14.87 16.39 4.67
N VAL A 353 13.61 16.45 5.05
CA VAL A 353 13.16 17.13 6.27
C VAL A 353 13.02 16.12 7.39
N GLN A 354 13.68 16.37 8.52
CA GLN A 354 13.54 15.52 9.71
C GLN A 354 12.19 15.78 10.39
N ILE A 355 11.40 14.72 10.56
CA ILE A 355 10.07 14.77 11.16
C ILE A 355 10.10 14.39 12.64
N SER A 356 10.84 13.34 12.97
CA SER A 356 11.02 12.82 14.33
C SER A 356 12.43 12.30 14.52
N GLY A 357 12.93 12.37 15.76
CA GLY A 357 14.27 11.92 16.14
C GLY A 357 15.11 13.01 16.82
N ARG A 358 16.31 12.65 17.28
CA ARG A 358 17.30 13.64 17.73
C ARG A 358 17.81 14.40 16.49
N PRO A 359 17.99 15.73 16.54
CA PRO A 359 18.62 16.45 15.45
C PRO A 359 19.95 15.81 15.08
N ALA A 360 20.17 15.52 13.80
CA ALA A 360 21.47 15.06 13.31
C ALA A 360 22.56 16.01 13.85
N GLY A 361 23.54 15.46 14.56
CA GLY A 361 24.59 16.22 15.24
C GLY A 361 25.20 17.26 14.30
N ARG A 362 25.13 18.52 14.72
CA ARG A 362 25.81 19.65 14.07
C ARG A 362 27.32 19.58 14.23
#